data_AF-A0A5N5EJ60-F1
#
_entry.id   AF-A0A5N5EJ60-F1
#
_cell.length_a   1.000
_cell.length_b   1.000
_cell.length_c   1.000
_cell.angle_alpha   90.00
_cell.angle_beta   90.00
_cell.angle_gamma   90.00
#
_symmetry.space_group_name_H-M   'P 1'
#
loop_
_entity.id
_entity.type
_entity.pdbx_description
1 polymer ?
#
loop_
_entity_poly.entity_id
_entity_poly.type
_entity_poly.pdbx_seq_one_letter_code
_entity_poly.pdbx_strand_id
1 'polypeptide(L)'
;MTEEWQGWREAAETALYGDGGFYRSPVRSPEGPAGHFRTSVHASPLFARAVAGLLARTAEELGLGTVALVDVGAGRGELLTGVLAAVPEGLEVVPYGVEVAARPPGLDPRIVWCAEPPRGVIGLLFANEWLDNVPVDVAEVDGDGVARYVEVRSSEGAERLGAPVGGADAAWLERWWPLSVPGERAEIGLPRDEAWAGAVGSLAAGLAVAVDYAHVRGGRPPFGTLTGFRGGREVRPVPDGSCDLTAHVALDACAAAVDRGAVELTDQRAALGRLGVSGERPPLSLAATDPAAYVRALAAAGEAAELTARGGLGDFGWLLHRVGTSPEHG
;
A
#
# COMPACT_ATOMS: atom_id res chain seq x y z
N MET A 1 -34.53 -0.29 -10.06
CA MET A 1 -33.89 -1.60 -9.83
C MET A 1 -33.85 -1.80 -8.34
N THR A 2 -34.35 -2.91 -7.82
CA THR A 2 -34.23 -3.21 -6.38
C THR A 2 -32.77 -3.41 -6.08
N GLU A 3 -32.17 -2.50 -5.32
CA GLU A 3 -30.76 -2.62 -4.95
C GLU A 3 -30.60 -3.84 -4.04
N GLU A 4 -29.86 -4.80 -4.57
CA GLU A 4 -29.63 -6.10 -3.97
C GLU A 4 -28.58 -5.97 -2.85
N TRP A 5 -28.72 -6.78 -1.82
CA TRP A 5 -27.70 -6.92 -0.79
C TRP A 5 -26.60 -7.82 -1.34
N GLN A 6 -25.34 -7.39 -1.19
CA GLN A 6 -24.20 -8.12 -1.74
C GLN A 6 -23.02 -8.08 -0.76
N GLY A 7 -22.03 -8.95 -0.98
CA GLY A 7 -20.81 -8.96 -0.17
C GLY A 7 -20.03 -7.64 -0.30
N TRP A 8 -19.36 -7.24 0.77
CA TRP A 8 -18.53 -6.03 0.78
C TRP A 8 -17.46 -6.07 -0.30
N ARG A 9 -16.84 -7.23 -0.55
CA ARG A 9 -15.83 -7.38 -1.60
C ARG A 9 -16.37 -7.00 -2.97
N GLU A 10 -17.50 -7.56 -3.36
CA GLU A 10 -18.14 -7.32 -4.67
C GLU A 10 -18.59 -5.86 -4.82
N ALA A 11 -19.14 -5.28 -3.75
CA ALA A 11 -19.55 -3.88 -3.73
C ALA A 11 -18.36 -2.93 -3.88
N ALA A 12 -17.29 -3.14 -3.12
CA ALA A 12 -16.09 -2.33 -3.20
C ALA A 12 -15.38 -2.49 -4.55
N GLU A 13 -15.28 -3.71 -5.10
CA GLU A 13 -14.72 -3.95 -6.44
C GLU A 13 -15.44 -3.13 -7.51
N THR A 14 -16.78 -3.14 -7.49
CA THR A 14 -17.59 -2.36 -8.44
C THR A 14 -17.42 -0.86 -8.21
N ALA A 15 -17.46 -0.41 -6.96
CA ALA A 15 -17.39 1.01 -6.60
C ALA A 15 -16.03 1.64 -6.90
N LEU A 16 -14.94 0.89 -6.68
CA LEU A 16 -13.57 1.37 -6.86
C LEU A 16 -13.06 1.16 -8.29
N TYR A 17 -13.32 -0.02 -8.86
CA TYR A 17 -12.67 -0.49 -10.10
C TYR A 17 -13.64 -0.83 -11.24
N GLY A 18 -14.95 -0.78 -11.00
CA GLY A 18 -15.97 -0.98 -12.05
C GLY A 18 -16.00 0.15 -13.09
N ASP A 19 -16.91 0.02 -14.07
CA ASP A 19 -17.14 1.08 -15.05
C ASP A 19 -17.66 2.35 -14.37
N GLY A 20 -16.89 3.44 -14.49
CA GLY A 20 -17.16 4.68 -13.76
C GLY A 20 -16.85 4.63 -12.25
N GLY A 21 -16.13 3.60 -11.77
CA GLY A 21 -15.65 3.48 -10.40
C GLY A 21 -14.64 4.56 -10.01
N PHE A 22 -14.38 4.69 -8.71
CA PHE A 22 -13.59 5.77 -8.11
C PHE A 22 -12.22 5.96 -8.78
N TYR A 23 -11.46 4.90 -8.98
CA TYR A 23 -10.11 4.98 -9.58
C TYR A 23 -10.08 5.04 -11.11
N ARG A 24 -11.19 4.72 -11.77
CA ARG A 24 -11.29 4.75 -13.24
C ARG A 24 -11.92 6.01 -13.80
N SER A 25 -12.68 6.74 -12.98
CA SER A 25 -13.47 7.88 -13.43
C SER A 25 -12.76 9.22 -13.19
N PRO A 26 -12.27 9.90 -14.24
CA PRO A 26 -11.68 11.24 -14.10
C PRO A 26 -12.71 12.30 -13.70
N VAL A 27 -14.01 11.99 -13.72
CA VAL A 27 -15.07 12.90 -13.25
C VAL A 27 -15.30 12.75 -11.74
N ARG A 28 -15.15 11.52 -11.20
CA ARG A 28 -15.37 11.25 -9.77
C ARG A 28 -14.12 11.47 -8.94
N SER A 29 -12.96 11.22 -9.53
CA SER A 29 -11.65 11.48 -8.92
C SER A 29 -10.78 12.33 -9.86
N PRO A 30 -11.16 13.62 -10.09
CA PRO A 30 -10.44 14.49 -11.04
C PRO A 30 -8.99 14.79 -10.63
N GLU A 31 -8.71 14.72 -9.33
CA GLU A 31 -7.37 14.87 -8.76
C GLU A 31 -6.72 13.50 -8.45
N GLY A 32 -7.38 12.39 -8.76
CA GLY A 32 -6.96 11.05 -8.35
C GLY A 32 -6.97 10.85 -6.83
N PRO A 33 -6.45 9.71 -6.32
CA PRO A 33 -6.25 9.51 -4.88
C PRO A 33 -5.48 10.68 -4.21
N ALA A 34 -4.56 11.32 -4.93
CA ALA A 34 -3.77 12.46 -4.46
C ALA A 34 -4.59 13.72 -4.07
N GLY A 35 -5.78 13.93 -4.64
CA GLY A 35 -6.68 15.02 -4.23
C GLY A 35 -7.53 14.70 -3.01
N HIS A 36 -7.56 13.43 -2.62
CA HIS A 36 -8.33 12.94 -1.49
C HIS A 36 -7.45 12.55 -0.30
N PHE A 37 -6.14 12.39 -0.48
CA PHE A 37 -5.20 11.98 0.57
C PHE A 37 -3.82 12.60 0.40
N ARG A 38 -3.17 12.89 1.53
CA ARG A 38 -1.73 13.17 1.58
C ARG A 38 -1.01 11.89 1.98
N THR A 39 -0.66 11.06 0.99
CA THR A 39 0.13 9.83 1.17
C THR A 39 1.60 10.15 1.42
N SER A 40 2.41 9.15 1.82
CA SER A 40 3.86 9.32 2.00
C SER A 40 4.57 9.83 0.73
N VAL A 41 4.08 9.43 -0.45
CA VAL A 41 4.57 9.89 -1.77
C VAL A 41 4.35 11.39 -1.97
N HIS A 42 3.22 11.92 -1.49
CA HIS A 42 2.86 13.35 -1.60
C HIS A 42 3.37 14.20 -0.43
N ALA A 43 3.75 13.56 0.69
CA ALA A 43 4.21 14.25 1.88
C ALA A 43 5.57 14.93 1.65
N SER A 44 6.51 14.23 1.00
CA SER A 44 7.85 14.75 0.76
C SER A 44 8.62 14.01 -0.34
N PRO A 45 9.47 14.73 -1.12
CA PRO A 45 10.46 14.11 -2.01
C PRO A 45 11.46 13.18 -1.30
N LEU A 46 11.57 13.24 0.03
CA LEU A 46 12.40 12.35 0.84
C LEU A 46 11.97 10.88 0.68
N PHE A 47 10.67 10.61 0.56
CA PHE A 47 10.18 9.24 0.39
C PHE A 47 10.69 8.64 -0.91
N ALA A 48 10.54 9.36 -2.03
CA ALA A 48 11.06 8.92 -3.32
C ALA A 48 12.59 8.77 -3.33
N ARG A 49 13.34 9.64 -2.63
CA ARG A 49 14.80 9.46 -2.44
C ARG A 49 15.13 8.19 -1.65
N ALA A 50 14.36 7.90 -0.61
CA ALA A 50 14.55 6.69 0.19
C ALA A 50 14.31 5.42 -0.65
N VAL A 51 13.26 5.42 -1.48
CA VAL A 51 12.97 4.34 -2.43
C VAL A 51 14.05 4.24 -3.51
N ALA A 52 14.57 5.35 -4.04
CA ALA A 52 15.72 5.34 -4.97
C ALA A 52 16.98 4.72 -4.33
N GLY A 53 17.25 5.03 -3.05
CA GLY A 53 18.32 4.39 -2.29
C GLY A 53 18.10 2.90 -2.07
N LEU A 54 16.84 2.47 -1.88
CA LEU A 54 16.48 1.05 -1.79
C LEU A 54 16.66 0.33 -3.13
N LEU A 55 16.28 0.95 -4.24
CA LEU A 55 16.50 0.45 -5.59
C LEU A 55 17.99 0.27 -5.86
N ALA A 56 18.82 1.26 -5.53
CA ALA A 56 20.26 1.20 -5.71
C ALA A 56 20.90 0.08 -4.90
N ARG A 57 20.53 -0.10 -3.62
CA ARG A 57 21.03 -1.23 -2.81
C ARG A 57 20.57 -2.58 -3.35
N THR A 58 19.33 -2.67 -3.84
CA THR A 58 18.81 -3.89 -4.48
C THR A 58 19.63 -4.23 -5.74
N ALA A 59 19.96 -3.23 -6.56
CA ALA A 59 20.81 -3.42 -7.74
C ALA A 59 22.23 -3.86 -7.36
N GLU A 60 22.82 -3.27 -6.33
CA GLU A 60 24.15 -3.62 -5.81
C GLU A 60 24.19 -5.06 -5.28
N GLU A 61 23.22 -5.45 -4.44
CA GLU A 61 23.09 -6.82 -3.91
C GLU A 61 22.97 -7.88 -5.02
N LEU A 62 22.36 -7.50 -6.15
CA LEU A 62 22.18 -8.35 -7.33
C LEU A 62 23.32 -8.24 -8.35
N GLY A 63 24.29 -7.33 -8.16
CA GLY A 63 25.38 -7.09 -9.09
C GLY A 63 24.95 -6.50 -10.45
N LEU A 64 23.91 -5.68 -10.47
CA LEU A 64 23.28 -5.17 -11.70
C LEU A 64 23.68 -3.73 -12.02
N GLY A 65 23.99 -3.48 -13.29
CA GLY A 65 24.06 -2.12 -13.86
C GLY A 65 22.72 -1.59 -14.40
N THR A 66 21.74 -2.49 -14.56
CA THR A 66 20.37 -2.16 -15.01
C THR A 66 19.38 -2.91 -14.14
N VAL A 67 18.42 -2.19 -13.56
CA VAL A 67 17.48 -2.72 -12.57
C VAL A 67 16.03 -2.33 -12.88
N ALA A 68 15.09 -3.25 -12.68
CA ALA A 68 13.68 -2.93 -12.80
C ALA A 68 13.17 -2.21 -11.54
N LEU A 69 12.33 -1.19 -11.73
CA LEU A 69 11.51 -0.60 -10.69
C LEU A 69 10.04 -0.79 -11.06
N VAL A 70 9.28 -1.55 -10.27
CA VAL A 70 7.85 -1.79 -10.48
C VAL A 70 7.09 -1.10 -9.36
N ASP A 71 6.30 -0.08 -9.70
CA ASP A 71 5.41 0.63 -8.77
C ASP A 71 3.99 0.09 -8.94
N VAL A 72 3.44 -0.57 -7.91
CA VAL A 72 2.11 -1.20 -7.91
C VAL A 72 1.10 -0.28 -7.24
N GLY A 73 0.00 0.02 -7.93
CA GLY A 73 -0.88 1.12 -7.54
C GLY A 73 -0.20 2.45 -7.84
N ALA A 74 0.41 2.57 -9.03
CA ALA A 74 1.28 3.69 -9.37
C ALA A 74 0.56 5.07 -9.38
N GLY A 75 -0.76 5.11 -9.27
CA GLY A 75 -1.53 6.34 -9.22
C GLY A 75 -1.32 7.14 -10.51
N ARG A 76 -0.72 8.33 -10.41
CA ARG A 76 -0.35 9.12 -11.60
C ARG A 76 1.16 9.14 -11.87
N GLY A 77 1.91 8.21 -11.26
CA GLY A 77 3.34 8.03 -11.43
C GLY A 77 4.19 9.00 -10.61
N GLU A 78 3.65 9.57 -9.54
CA GLU A 78 4.35 10.50 -8.65
C GLU A 78 5.61 9.86 -8.03
N LEU A 79 5.49 8.63 -7.52
CA LEU A 79 6.62 7.91 -6.93
C LEU A 79 7.68 7.61 -7.99
N LEU A 80 7.29 7.03 -9.13
CA LEU A 80 8.19 6.78 -10.26
C LEU A 80 8.94 8.05 -10.70
N THR A 81 8.23 9.17 -10.84
CA THR A 81 8.83 10.45 -11.22
C THR A 81 9.86 10.91 -10.20
N GLY A 82 9.53 10.85 -8.91
CA GLY A 82 10.43 11.21 -7.84
C GLY A 82 11.66 10.30 -7.74
N VAL A 83 11.48 8.98 -7.92
CA VAL A 83 12.56 8.00 -7.87
C VAL A 83 13.50 8.20 -9.05
N LEU A 84 13.00 8.32 -10.28
CA LEU A 84 13.82 8.53 -11.47
C LEU A 84 14.65 9.83 -11.40
N ALA A 85 14.15 10.85 -10.71
CA ALA A 85 14.90 12.09 -10.46
C ALA A 85 15.98 11.95 -9.37
N ALA A 86 15.91 10.91 -8.54
CA ALA A 86 16.77 10.69 -7.37
C ALA A 86 17.74 9.51 -7.53
N VAL A 87 17.61 8.70 -8.59
CA VAL A 87 18.50 7.58 -8.88
C VAL A 87 19.94 8.07 -9.06
N PRO A 88 20.95 7.40 -8.45
CA PRO A 88 22.34 7.79 -8.60
C PRO A 88 22.83 7.65 -10.03
N GLU A 89 23.78 8.49 -10.43
CA GLU A 89 24.43 8.38 -11.73
C GLU A 89 25.06 6.99 -11.93
N GLY A 90 24.90 6.44 -13.14
CA GLY A 90 25.46 5.14 -13.52
C GLY A 90 24.56 3.93 -13.25
N LEU A 91 23.41 4.10 -12.59
CA LEU A 91 22.39 3.06 -12.48
C LEU A 91 21.30 3.25 -13.54
N GLU A 92 21.21 2.32 -14.49
CA GLU A 92 20.12 2.31 -15.47
C GLU A 92 18.86 1.70 -14.85
N VAL A 93 17.72 2.36 -15.02
CA VAL A 93 16.43 1.92 -14.45
C VAL A 93 15.45 1.60 -15.57
N VAL A 94 14.76 0.48 -15.44
CA VAL A 94 13.61 0.11 -16.27
C VAL A 94 12.33 0.29 -15.43
N PRO A 95 11.65 1.44 -15.54
CA PRO A 95 10.50 1.76 -14.70
C PRO A 95 9.19 1.21 -15.27
N TYR A 96 8.39 0.59 -14.42
CA TYR A 96 7.05 0.09 -14.69
C TYR A 96 6.07 0.71 -13.70
N GLY A 97 5.00 1.33 -14.21
CA GLY A 97 3.82 1.71 -13.41
C GLY A 97 2.72 0.70 -13.66
N VAL A 98 2.29 0.01 -12.60
CA VAL A 98 1.19 -0.95 -12.63
C VAL A 98 -0.04 -0.27 -12.06
N GLU A 99 -1.02 -0.02 -12.92
CA GLU A 99 -2.19 0.79 -12.58
C GLU A 99 -3.37 0.44 -13.49
N VAL A 100 -4.56 0.41 -12.90
CA VAL A 100 -5.82 0.16 -13.62
C VAL A 100 -6.30 1.40 -14.38
N ALA A 101 -5.93 2.59 -13.90
CA ALA A 101 -6.21 3.84 -14.58
C ALA A 101 -5.34 4.03 -15.84
N ALA A 102 -5.84 4.85 -16.77
CA ALA A 102 -5.10 5.19 -17.98
C ALA A 102 -3.82 5.96 -17.66
N ARG A 103 -2.78 5.75 -18.47
CA ARG A 103 -1.49 6.44 -18.34
C ARG A 103 -1.69 7.97 -18.34
N PRO A 104 -1.23 8.69 -17.30
CA PRO A 104 -1.25 10.15 -17.28
C PRO A 104 -0.42 10.79 -18.41
N PRO A 105 -0.87 11.93 -18.97
CA PRO A 105 -0.07 12.68 -19.93
C PRO A 105 1.18 13.30 -19.27
N GLY A 106 2.27 13.42 -20.03
CA GLY A 106 3.50 14.06 -19.56
C GLY A 106 4.43 13.19 -18.71
N LEU A 107 4.05 11.95 -18.40
CA LEU A 107 4.95 10.99 -17.77
C LEU A 107 6.16 10.67 -18.66
N ASP A 108 7.33 10.51 -18.02
CA ASP A 108 8.58 10.12 -18.67
C ASP A 108 8.35 8.94 -19.63
N PRO A 109 8.73 9.07 -20.92
CA PRO A 109 8.46 8.04 -21.93
C PRO A 109 9.14 6.69 -21.63
N ARG A 110 10.13 6.65 -20.72
CA ARG A 110 10.77 5.41 -20.26
C ARG A 110 9.86 4.57 -19.38
N ILE A 111 8.88 5.18 -18.70
CA ILE A 111 7.92 4.46 -17.85
C ILE A 111 7.05 3.59 -18.74
N VAL A 112 7.07 2.28 -18.52
CA VAL A 112 6.14 1.35 -19.16
C VAL A 112 4.88 1.28 -18.29
N TRP A 113 3.71 1.51 -18.87
CA TRP A 113 2.44 1.46 -18.13
C TRP A 113 1.75 0.12 -18.35
N CYS A 114 1.44 -0.58 -17.26
CA CYS A 114 0.97 -1.96 -17.27
C CYS A 114 -0.31 -2.10 -16.45
N ALA A 115 -1.18 -3.03 -16.84
CA ALA A 115 -2.36 -3.40 -16.04
C ALA A 115 -2.02 -4.40 -14.92
N GLU A 116 -0.96 -5.19 -15.11
CA GLU A 116 -0.48 -6.20 -14.15
C GLU A 116 1.05 -6.12 -14.00
N PRO A 117 1.63 -6.55 -12.87
CA PRO A 117 3.08 -6.61 -12.71
C PRO A 117 3.75 -7.48 -13.80
N PRO A 118 4.78 -6.96 -14.49
CA PRO A 118 5.49 -7.74 -15.50
C PRO A 118 6.21 -8.94 -14.87
N ARG A 119 6.09 -10.11 -15.51
CA ARG A 119 6.69 -11.36 -15.00
C ARG A 119 8.17 -11.48 -15.35
N GLY A 120 8.93 -12.10 -14.44
CA GLY A 120 10.34 -12.40 -14.63
C GLY A 120 11.26 -11.20 -14.46
N VAL A 121 10.76 -10.10 -13.88
CA VAL A 121 11.56 -8.89 -13.63
C VAL A 121 12.55 -9.11 -12.50
N ILE A 122 13.70 -8.48 -12.62
CA ILE A 122 14.76 -8.51 -11.62
C ILE A 122 14.96 -7.08 -11.11
N GLY A 123 14.70 -6.84 -9.82
CA GLY A 123 14.82 -5.51 -9.22
C GLY A 123 13.89 -5.27 -8.04
N LEU A 124 13.37 -4.06 -7.94
CA LEU A 124 12.50 -3.61 -6.84
C LEU A 124 11.04 -3.56 -7.30
N LEU A 125 10.17 -4.30 -6.63
CA LEU A 125 8.72 -4.09 -6.64
C LEU A 125 8.33 -3.31 -5.38
N PHE A 126 7.58 -2.23 -5.55
CA PHE A 126 7.16 -1.35 -4.47
C PHE A 126 5.65 -1.11 -4.59
N ALA A 127 4.91 -1.36 -3.52
CA ALA A 127 3.46 -1.16 -3.44
C ALA A 127 3.17 -0.29 -2.22
N ASN A 128 2.89 1.00 -2.44
CA ASN A 128 2.58 1.94 -1.37
C ASN A 128 1.08 2.20 -1.33
N GLU A 129 0.42 1.88 -0.21
CA GLU A 129 -1.02 2.08 -0.03
C GLU A 129 -1.79 1.40 -1.16
N TRP A 130 -1.50 0.12 -1.36
CA TRP A 130 -2.13 -0.69 -2.41
C TRP A 130 -2.97 -1.80 -1.81
N LEU A 131 -2.47 -2.46 -0.76
CA LEU A 131 -3.15 -3.61 -0.16
C LEU A 131 -4.39 -3.18 0.61
N ASP A 132 -4.41 -1.97 1.19
CA ASP A 132 -5.60 -1.43 1.87
C ASP A 132 -6.78 -1.19 0.91
N ASN A 133 -6.50 -0.94 -0.37
CA ASN A 133 -7.50 -0.76 -1.43
C ASN A 133 -7.95 -2.07 -2.09
N VAL A 134 -7.27 -3.19 -1.85
CA VAL A 134 -7.75 -4.50 -2.35
C VAL A 134 -9.06 -4.86 -1.64
N PRO A 135 -10.16 -5.07 -2.39
CA PRO A 135 -11.47 -5.36 -1.82
C PRO A 135 -11.51 -6.67 -1.05
N VAL A 136 -12.18 -6.64 0.10
CA VAL A 136 -12.30 -7.76 1.04
C VAL A 136 -13.72 -7.85 1.56
N ASP A 137 -14.12 -9.05 1.96
CA ASP A 137 -15.36 -9.24 2.69
C ASP A 137 -15.15 -8.92 4.18
N VAL A 138 -16.19 -8.42 4.82
CA VAL A 138 -16.21 -8.17 6.26
C VAL A 138 -16.98 -9.30 6.93
N ALA A 139 -16.45 -9.81 8.03
CA ALA A 139 -17.15 -10.71 8.93
C ALA A 139 -17.54 -9.98 10.22
N GLU A 140 -18.70 -10.32 10.78
CA GLU A 140 -19.14 -9.89 12.10
C GLU A 140 -19.71 -11.09 12.88
N VAL A 141 -19.41 -11.17 14.18
CA VAL A 141 -19.98 -12.20 15.06
C VAL A 141 -21.40 -11.84 15.46
N ASP A 142 -22.36 -12.72 15.18
CA ASP A 142 -23.75 -12.54 15.56
C ASP A 142 -24.00 -12.76 17.07
N GLY A 143 -25.25 -12.57 17.51
CA GLY A 143 -25.64 -12.78 18.91
C GLY A 143 -25.51 -14.21 19.42
N ASP A 144 -25.39 -15.20 18.52
CA ASP A 144 -25.21 -16.61 18.85
C ASP A 144 -23.72 -17.03 18.82
N GLY A 145 -22.81 -16.09 18.56
CA GLY A 145 -21.37 -16.34 18.52
C GLY A 145 -20.88 -16.88 17.16
N VAL A 146 -21.68 -16.77 16.10
CA VAL A 146 -21.33 -17.24 14.75
C VAL A 146 -20.81 -16.07 13.92
N ALA A 147 -19.60 -16.21 13.37
CA ALA A 147 -19.09 -15.27 12.38
C ALA A 147 -19.93 -15.35 11.09
N ARG A 148 -20.48 -14.23 10.65
CA ARG A 148 -21.27 -14.09 9.42
C ARG A 148 -20.66 -13.06 8.51
N TYR A 149 -20.80 -13.26 7.21
CA TYR A 149 -20.49 -12.21 6.24
C TYR A 149 -21.39 -11.00 6.50
N VAL A 150 -20.83 -9.81 6.40
CA VAL A 150 -21.57 -8.55 6.38
C VAL A 150 -21.88 -8.24 4.91
N GLU A 151 -23.17 -8.13 4.61
CA GLU A 151 -23.66 -7.70 3.31
C GLU A 151 -23.99 -6.20 3.36
N VAL A 152 -23.79 -5.53 2.23
CA VAL A 152 -23.99 -4.08 2.10
C VAL A 152 -24.96 -3.78 0.97
N ARG A 153 -25.73 -2.70 1.13
CA ARG A 153 -26.50 -2.07 0.04
C ARG A 153 -25.74 -0.89 -0.53
N SER A 154 -25.42 -0.94 -1.82
CA SER A 154 -24.45 -0.03 -2.43
C SER A 154 -24.83 1.45 -2.44
N SER A 155 -26.11 1.81 -2.53
CA SER A 155 -26.55 3.21 -2.56
C SER A 155 -26.34 4.00 -1.28
N GLU A 156 -26.40 3.31 -0.14
CA GLU A 156 -26.47 3.97 1.17
C GLU A 156 -25.51 3.35 2.18
N GLY A 157 -24.78 2.29 1.82
CA GLY A 157 -23.84 1.60 2.71
C GLY A 157 -24.51 0.91 3.89
N ALA A 158 -25.83 0.73 3.88
CA ALA A 158 -26.54 0.00 4.93
C ALA A 158 -26.03 -1.44 4.98
N GLU A 159 -25.83 -1.96 6.18
CA GLU A 159 -25.27 -3.29 6.41
C GLU A 159 -26.30 -4.24 7.02
N ARG A 160 -26.13 -5.54 6.76
CA ARG A 160 -26.82 -6.63 7.48
C ARG A 160 -25.92 -7.85 7.57
N LEU A 161 -26.21 -8.73 8.53
CA LEU A 161 -25.57 -10.04 8.61
C LEU A 161 -26.18 -10.99 7.56
N GLY A 162 -25.31 -11.61 6.77
CA GLY A 162 -25.65 -12.60 5.76
C GLY A 162 -25.45 -14.03 6.25
N ALA A 163 -24.97 -14.89 5.35
CA ALA A 163 -24.67 -16.29 5.66
C ALA A 163 -23.49 -16.44 6.64
N PRO A 164 -23.43 -17.54 7.42
CA PRO A 164 -22.22 -17.89 8.17
C PRO A 164 -20.98 -17.94 7.27
N VAL A 165 -19.85 -17.45 7.77
CA VAL A 165 -18.58 -17.54 7.05
C VAL A 165 -18.18 -19.00 6.93
N GLY A 166 -17.78 -19.42 5.73
CA GLY A 166 -17.41 -20.81 5.44
C GLY A 166 -16.15 -20.94 4.60
N GLY A 167 -15.73 -22.17 4.34
CA GLY A 167 -14.65 -22.47 3.39
C GLY A 167 -13.31 -21.84 3.75
N ALA A 168 -12.62 -21.31 2.74
CA ALA A 168 -11.29 -20.71 2.88
C ALA A 168 -11.31 -19.47 3.79
N ASP A 169 -12.38 -18.69 3.77
CA ASP A 169 -12.52 -17.49 4.60
C ASP A 169 -12.63 -17.83 6.09
N ALA A 170 -13.40 -18.87 6.43
CA ALA A 170 -13.49 -19.35 7.81
C ALA A 170 -12.13 -19.85 8.33
N ALA A 171 -11.39 -20.59 7.49
CA ALA A 171 -10.04 -21.05 7.82
C ALA A 171 -9.05 -19.88 7.94
N TRP A 172 -9.21 -18.84 7.11
CA TRP A 172 -8.44 -17.61 7.20
C TRP A 172 -8.71 -16.89 8.52
N LEU A 173 -9.98 -16.71 8.92
CA LEU A 173 -10.36 -16.11 10.20
C LEU A 173 -9.82 -16.91 11.39
N GLU A 174 -9.96 -18.24 11.41
CA GLU A 174 -9.45 -19.07 12.51
C GLU A 174 -7.96 -18.85 12.75
N ARG A 175 -7.17 -18.78 11.67
CA ARG A 175 -5.72 -18.59 11.72
C ARG A 175 -5.32 -17.14 12.00
N TRP A 176 -5.94 -16.21 11.29
CA TRP A 176 -5.49 -14.84 11.12
C TRP A 176 -6.46 -13.79 11.61
N TRP A 177 -7.63 -14.08 12.15
CA TRP A 177 -8.44 -13.08 12.87
C TRP A 177 -9.54 -13.78 13.66
N PRO A 178 -9.18 -14.59 14.69
CA PRO A 178 -10.18 -15.38 15.39
C PRO A 178 -11.16 -14.45 16.10
N LEU A 179 -12.43 -14.52 15.73
CA LEU A 179 -13.51 -13.76 16.32
C LEU A 179 -14.25 -14.62 17.35
N SER A 180 -14.63 -14.02 18.48
CA SER A 180 -15.20 -14.77 19.62
C SER A 180 -16.30 -14.03 20.38
N VAL A 181 -16.36 -12.71 20.26
CA VAL A 181 -17.34 -11.88 20.99
C VAL A 181 -18.35 -11.31 20.00
N PRO A 182 -19.67 -11.39 20.29
CA PRO A 182 -20.70 -10.76 19.46
C PRO A 182 -20.38 -9.29 19.16
N GLY A 183 -20.51 -8.91 17.89
CA GLY A 183 -20.16 -7.58 17.38
C GLY A 183 -18.68 -7.37 17.05
N GLU A 184 -17.79 -8.34 17.33
CA GLU A 184 -16.42 -8.29 16.79
C GLU A 184 -16.45 -8.42 15.26
N ARG A 185 -15.59 -7.64 14.60
CA ARG A 185 -15.48 -7.58 13.15
C ARG A 185 -14.07 -7.85 12.66
N ALA A 186 -13.98 -8.43 11.47
CA ALA A 186 -12.73 -8.61 10.75
C ALA A 186 -12.92 -8.37 9.25
N GLU A 187 -11.93 -7.76 8.64
CA GLU A 187 -11.75 -7.80 7.19
C GLU A 187 -11.01 -9.09 6.79
N ILE A 188 -11.65 -9.94 5.99
CA ILE A 188 -11.09 -11.24 5.56
C ILE A 188 -10.04 -10.97 4.49
N GLY A 189 -8.77 -11.05 4.87
CA GLY A 189 -7.63 -10.63 4.04
C GLY A 189 -7.20 -11.61 2.96
N LEU A 190 -7.88 -12.74 2.74
CA LEU A 190 -7.47 -13.74 1.76
C LEU A 190 -7.23 -13.17 0.34
N PRO A 191 -8.08 -12.27 -0.21
CA PRO A 191 -7.80 -11.64 -1.50
C PRO A 191 -6.51 -10.80 -1.52
N ARG A 192 -6.18 -10.14 -0.39
CA ARG A 192 -4.92 -9.38 -0.24
C ARG A 192 -3.71 -10.29 -0.19
N ASP A 193 -3.82 -11.40 0.51
CA ASP A 193 -2.79 -12.44 0.59
C ASP A 193 -2.47 -12.99 -0.81
N GLU A 194 -3.50 -13.30 -1.60
CA GLU A 194 -3.37 -13.75 -3.00
C GLU A 194 -2.77 -12.67 -3.90
N ALA A 195 -3.24 -11.42 -3.77
CA ALA A 195 -2.74 -10.30 -4.55
C ALA A 195 -1.25 -10.04 -4.26
N TRP A 196 -0.86 -9.99 -2.98
CA TRP A 196 0.53 -9.83 -2.57
C TRP A 196 1.39 -10.99 -3.05
N ALA A 197 0.94 -12.24 -2.87
CA ALA A 197 1.66 -13.42 -3.35
C ALA A 197 1.86 -13.40 -4.87
N GLY A 198 0.85 -12.96 -5.63
CA GLY A 198 0.96 -12.76 -7.08
C GLY A 198 1.97 -11.68 -7.46
N ALA A 199 1.96 -10.54 -6.79
CA ALA A 199 2.91 -9.45 -7.00
C ALA A 199 4.35 -9.91 -6.71
N VAL A 200 4.61 -10.52 -5.56
CA VAL A 200 5.93 -11.09 -5.22
C VAL A 200 6.31 -12.22 -6.19
N GLY A 201 5.34 -13.01 -6.63
CA GLY A 201 5.49 -14.07 -7.64
C GLY A 201 5.99 -13.58 -9.01
N SER A 202 5.73 -12.32 -9.36
CA SER A 202 6.17 -11.71 -10.62
C SER A 202 7.69 -11.50 -10.69
N LEU A 203 8.37 -11.37 -9.55
CA LEU A 203 9.82 -11.20 -9.48
C LEU A 203 10.55 -12.53 -9.75
N ALA A 204 11.57 -12.46 -10.62
CA ALA A 204 12.57 -13.51 -10.75
C ALA A 204 13.61 -13.40 -9.62
N ALA A 205 14.07 -12.19 -9.32
CA ALA A 205 14.97 -11.90 -8.20
C ALA A 205 14.89 -10.43 -7.75
N GLY A 206 15.26 -10.14 -6.52
CA GLY A 206 15.30 -8.80 -5.92
C GLY A 206 14.39 -8.65 -4.69
N LEU A 207 13.75 -7.49 -4.56
CA LEU A 207 13.04 -7.10 -3.36
C LEU A 207 11.61 -6.67 -3.72
N ALA A 208 10.63 -7.22 -3.02
CA ALA A 208 9.26 -6.70 -3.01
C ALA A 208 8.99 -5.99 -1.68
N VAL A 209 8.38 -4.82 -1.73
CA VAL A 209 7.98 -4.05 -0.54
C VAL A 209 6.52 -3.64 -0.65
N ALA A 210 5.75 -3.90 0.41
CA ALA A 210 4.43 -3.29 0.63
C ALA A 210 4.51 -2.32 1.81
N VAL A 211 3.90 -1.15 1.68
CA VAL A 211 3.82 -0.11 2.70
C VAL A 211 2.37 0.29 2.88
N ASP A 212 1.78 0.03 4.03
CA ASP A 212 0.33 0.18 4.20
C ASP A 212 -0.08 0.47 5.65
N TYR A 213 -1.29 1.00 5.84
CA TYR A 213 -1.93 1.03 7.15
C TYR A 213 -2.19 -0.42 7.58
N ALA A 214 -1.59 -0.85 8.69
CA ALA A 214 -1.49 -2.27 8.98
C ALA A 214 -1.61 -2.57 10.48
N HIS A 215 -1.91 -3.83 10.76
CA HIS A 215 -1.81 -4.43 12.08
C HIS A 215 -1.31 -5.87 11.98
N VAL A 216 -0.86 -6.41 13.10
CA VAL A 216 -0.52 -7.84 13.28
C VAL A 216 -1.45 -8.46 14.31
N ARG A 217 -1.44 -9.80 14.45
CA ARG A 217 -2.36 -10.54 15.32
C ARG A 217 -2.59 -9.99 16.73
N GLY A 218 -1.56 -9.49 17.39
CA GLY A 218 -1.69 -8.94 18.74
C GLY A 218 -2.36 -7.56 18.84
N GLY A 219 -2.55 -6.86 17.72
CA GLY A 219 -3.05 -5.48 17.67
C GLY A 219 -4.27 -5.27 16.78
N ARG A 220 -5.02 -6.34 16.48
CA ARG A 220 -6.18 -6.24 15.58
C ARG A 220 -7.34 -5.47 16.25
N PRO A 221 -7.95 -4.50 15.54
CA PRO A 221 -9.04 -3.72 16.10
C PRO A 221 -10.32 -4.54 16.19
N PRO A 222 -11.02 -4.54 17.34
CA PRO A 222 -12.19 -5.41 17.54
C PRO A 222 -13.38 -5.05 16.64
N PHE A 223 -13.42 -3.82 16.09
CA PHE A 223 -14.51 -3.35 15.24
C PHE A 223 -14.13 -3.24 13.75
N GLY A 224 -13.02 -3.85 13.35
CA GLY A 224 -12.48 -3.69 12.00
C GLY A 224 -11.96 -2.27 11.74
N THR A 225 -11.69 -1.99 10.48
CA THR A 225 -11.11 -0.72 10.00
C THR A 225 -11.72 -0.19 8.71
N LEU A 226 -12.65 -0.93 8.08
CA LEU A 226 -13.30 -0.49 6.84
C LEU A 226 -13.83 0.95 6.96
N THR A 227 -13.28 1.85 6.14
CA THR A 227 -13.53 3.29 6.18
C THR A 227 -13.67 3.85 4.78
N GLY A 228 -14.55 4.84 4.64
CA GLY A 228 -14.67 5.64 3.43
C GLY A 228 -13.86 6.94 3.55
N PHE A 229 -13.34 7.45 2.45
CA PHE A 229 -12.68 8.75 2.41
C PHE A 229 -13.14 9.61 1.25
N ARG A 230 -13.41 10.88 1.54
CA ARG A 230 -13.87 11.84 0.53
C ARG A 230 -13.33 13.22 0.85
N GLY A 231 -12.50 13.74 -0.05
CA GLY A 231 -11.92 15.08 0.06
C GLY A 231 -11.05 15.26 1.31
N GLY A 232 -10.14 14.32 1.60
CA GLY A 232 -9.22 14.42 2.73
C GLY A 232 -9.80 14.03 4.07
N ARG A 233 -11.00 13.44 4.12
CA ARG A 233 -11.73 13.19 5.36
C ARG A 233 -12.32 11.80 5.39
N GLU A 234 -12.20 11.17 6.55
CA GLU A 234 -12.95 9.97 6.89
C GLU A 234 -14.46 10.25 6.83
N VAL A 235 -15.17 9.35 6.18
CA VAL A 235 -16.62 9.31 6.06
C VAL A 235 -17.09 7.88 6.27
N ARG A 236 -18.38 7.72 6.51
CA ARG A 236 -18.98 6.37 6.52
C ARG A 236 -18.76 5.70 5.15
N PRO A 237 -18.31 4.44 5.10
CA PRO A 237 -18.10 3.75 3.83
C PRO A 237 -19.44 3.54 3.10
N VAL A 238 -19.48 3.92 1.83
CA VAL A 238 -20.61 3.71 0.92
C VAL A 238 -20.04 3.25 -0.44
N PRO A 239 -20.35 2.02 -0.91
CA PRO A 239 -19.82 1.51 -2.17
C PRO A 239 -20.64 1.97 -3.38
N ASP A 240 -20.76 3.29 -3.54
CA ASP A 240 -21.39 3.95 -4.70
C ASP A 240 -20.38 4.66 -5.62
N GLY A 241 -19.08 4.52 -5.31
CA GLY A 241 -17.98 5.18 -6.01
C GLY A 241 -17.82 6.67 -5.69
N SER A 242 -18.52 7.20 -4.67
CA SER A 242 -18.40 8.59 -4.22
C SER A 242 -17.27 8.83 -3.22
N CYS A 243 -16.71 7.76 -2.65
CA CYS A 243 -15.59 7.79 -1.72
C CYS A 243 -14.61 6.66 -2.04
N ASP A 244 -13.37 6.84 -1.63
CA ASP A 244 -12.39 5.76 -1.57
C ASP A 244 -12.74 4.83 -0.40
N LEU A 245 -12.61 3.52 -0.56
CA LEU A 245 -12.88 2.52 0.44
C LEU A 245 -11.59 1.78 0.77
N THR A 246 -11.20 1.83 2.04
CA THR A 246 -9.95 1.24 2.53
C THR A 246 -10.22 0.43 3.78
N ALA A 247 -9.36 -0.54 4.06
CA ALA A 247 -9.27 -1.17 5.37
C ALA A 247 -7.83 -1.54 5.67
N HIS A 248 -7.41 -1.42 6.92
CA HIS A 248 -6.05 -1.76 7.33
C HIS A 248 -5.72 -3.22 7.03
N VAL A 249 -4.44 -3.50 6.83
CA VAL A 249 -3.94 -4.79 6.34
C VAL A 249 -3.50 -5.67 7.52
N ALA A 250 -3.99 -6.91 7.55
CA ALA A 250 -3.44 -7.98 8.38
C ALA A 250 -2.07 -8.41 7.81
N LEU A 251 -1.05 -7.59 8.02
CA LEU A 251 0.23 -7.68 7.30
C LEU A 251 1.00 -8.97 7.62
N ASP A 252 0.75 -9.56 8.79
CA ASP A 252 1.27 -10.88 9.16
C ASP A 252 0.67 -12.04 8.34
N ALA A 253 -0.59 -11.90 7.89
CA ALA A 253 -1.20 -12.84 6.96
C ALA A 253 -0.57 -12.74 5.56
N CYS A 254 -0.42 -11.51 5.04
CA CYS A 254 0.24 -11.28 3.75
C CYS A 254 1.69 -11.78 3.74
N ALA A 255 2.42 -11.53 4.84
CA ALA A 255 3.79 -12.02 5.02
C ALA A 255 3.90 -13.56 4.91
N ALA A 256 2.89 -14.28 5.40
CA ALA A 256 2.85 -15.73 5.39
C ALA A 256 2.23 -16.33 4.12
N ALA A 257 1.62 -15.51 3.25
CA ALA A 257 1.07 -15.93 1.97
C ALA A 257 2.15 -16.27 0.94
N VAL A 258 3.37 -15.75 1.13
CA VAL A 258 4.53 -16.01 0.28
C VAL A 258 5.41 -17.05 0.94
N ASP A 259 5.60 -18.18 0.28
CA ASP A 259 6.35 -19.35 0.78
C ASP A 259 7.86 -19.32 0.47
N ARG A 260 8.32 -18.27 -0.22
CA ARG A 260 9.69 -18.15 -0.74
C ARG A 260 10.38 -16.88 -0.26
N GLY A 261 11.70 -16.99 -0.05
CA GLY A 261 12.54 -15.85 0.27
C GLY A 261 12.54 -15.47 1.75
N ALA A 262 13.38 -14.50 2.09
CA ALA A 262 13.42 -13.94 3.44
C ALA A 262 12.34 -12.86 3.58
N VAL A 263 11.60 -12.90 4.69
CA VAL A 263 10.54 -11.94 5.02
C VAL A 263 10.93 -11.08 6.21
N GLU A 264 10.60 -9.79 6.17
CA GLU A 264 10.77 -8.85 7.26
C GLU A 264 9.52 -7.97 7.40
N LEU A 265 9.06 -7.81 8.65
CA LEU A 265 8.04 -6.84 9.04
C LEU A 265 8.68 -5.77 9.91
N THR A 266 8.44 -4.50 9.58
CA THR A 266 8.92 -3.34 10.33
C THR A 266 7.91 -2.19 10.23
N ASP A 267 8.12 -1.10 10.97
CA ASP A 267 7.38 0.15 10.75
C ASP A 267 8.12 1.10 9.78
N GLN A 268 7.37 2.04 9.20
CA GLN A 268 7.87 3.04 8.25
C GLN A 268 8.97 3.89 8.86
N ARG A 269 8.83 4.31 10.12
CA ARG A 269 9.86 5.07 10.82
C ARG A 269 11.20 4.34 10.80
N ALA A 270 11.23 3.06 11.19
CA ALA A 270 12.44 2.27 11.24
C ALA A 270 12.99 1.99 9.84
N ALA A 271 12.11 1.68 8.87
CA ALA A 271 12.52 1.48 7.48
C ALA A 271 13.16 2.74 6.90
N LEU A 272 12.49 3.89 6.96
CA LEU A 272 13.00 5.17 6.48
C LEU A 272 14.26 5.62 7.22
N GLY A 273 14.36 5.33 8.53
CA GLY A 273 15.59 5.57 9.30
C GLY A 273 16.81 4.80 8.75
N ARG A 274 16.63 3.52 8.37
CA ARG A 274 17.68 2.72 7.69
C ARG A 274 18.01 3.25 6.29
N LEU A 275 17.09 4.01 5.67
CA LEU A 275 17.27 4.68 4.39
C LEU A 275 17.88 6.08 4.53
N GLY A 276 18.25 6.49 5.75
CA GLY A 276 18.89 7.79 6.01
C GLY A 276 17.91 8.96 6.11
N VAL A 277 16.60 8.71 6.20
CA VAL A 277 15.61 9.76 6.45
C VAL A 277 15.60 10.05 7.95
N SER A 278 16.02 11.26 8.32
CA SER A 278 16.12 11.71 9.70
C SER A 278 15.44 13.06 9.89
N GLY A 279 14.58 13.16 10.90
CA GLY A 279 13.98 14.40 11.37
C GLY A 279 14.86 15.20 12.34
N GLU A 280 16.13 14.81 12.51
CA GLU A 280 17.07 15.54 13.36
C GLU A 280 17.29 16.95 12.83
N ARG A 281 17.28 17.93 13.75
CA ARG A 281 17.49 19.33 13.38
C ARG A 281 18.95 19.55 12.96
N PRO A 282 19.19 20.33 11.90
CA PRO A 282 20.56 20.72 11.53
C PRO A 282 21.23 21.50 12.67
N PRO A 283 22.58 21.43 12.78
CA PRO A 283 23.31 22.12 13.82
C PRO A 283 23.14 23.65 13.69
N LEU A 284 22.93 24.33 14.82
CA LEU A 284 22.73 25.79 14.84
C LEU A 284 23.93 26.58 14.30
N SER A 285 25.13 26.01 14.34
CA SER A 285 26.32 26.63 13.73
C SER A 285 26.13 26.87 12.22
N LEU A 286 25.37 26.01 11.54
CA LEU A 286 25.05 26.18 10.13
C LEU A 286 24.21 27.44 9.88
N ALA A 287 23.35 27.82 10.83
CA ALA A 287 22.59 29.08 10.72
C ALA A 287 23.49 30.31 10.74
N ALA A 288 24.68 30.23 11.34
CA ALA A 288 25.65 31.32 11.35
C ALA A 288 26.57 31.32 10.12
N THR A 289 26.95 30.14 9.60
CA THR A 289 27.90 30.01 8.49
C THR A 289 27.23 29.98 7.12
N ASP A 290 26.07 29.34 7.00
CA ASP A 290 25.24 29.28 5.80
C ASP A 290 23.75 29.22 6.18
N PRO A 291 23.13 30.38 6.45
CA PRO A 291 21.73 30.47 6.85
C PRO A 291 20.77 29.81 5.84
N ALA A 292 21.08 29.90 4.55
CA ALA A 292 20.23 29.34 3.50
C ALA A 292 20.28 27.82 3.50
N ALA A 293 21.47 27.22 3.68
CA ALA A 293 21.59 25.77 3.87
C ALA A 293 20.90 25.30 5.16
N TYR A 294 21.00 26.07 6.24
CA TYR A 294 20.29 25.75 7.49
C TYR A 294 18.77 25.70 7.29
N VAL A 295 18.18 26.70 6.64
CA VAL A 295 16.73 26.72 6.37
C VAL A 295 16.31 25.55 5.49
N ARG A 296 17.07 25.23 4.42
CA ARG A 296 16.79 24.05 3.58
C ARG A 296 16.87 22.74 4.38
N ALA A 297 17.90 22.59 5.20
CA ALA A 297 18.08 21.40 6.03
C ALA A 297 16.98 21.29 7.11
N LEU A 298 16.54 22.41 7.68
CA LEU A 298 15.47 22.44 8.67
C LEU A 298 14.12 22.09 8.05
N ALA A 299 13.83 22.58 6.83
CA ALA A 299 12.64 22.19 6.09
C ALA A 299 12.63 20.68 5.80
N ALA A 300 13.76 20.13 5.33
CA ALA A 300 13.91 18.68 5.12
C ALA A 300 13.72 17.87 6.41
N ALA A 301 14.23 18.36 7.55
CA ALA A 301 14.02 17.71 8.85
C ALA A 301 12.54 17.73 9.26
N GLY A 302 11.79 18.80 8.95
CA GLY A 302 10.35 18.89 9.19
C GLY A 302 9.55 17.87 8.35
N GLU A 303 9.89 17.77 7.06
CA GLU A 303 9.30 16.77 6.15
C GLU A 303 9.61 15.33 6.61
N ALA A 304 10.86 15.05 7.02
CA ALA A 304 11.25 13.75 7.55
C ALA A 304 10.51 13.42 8.86
N ALA A 305 10.28 14.43 9.71
CA ALA A 305 9.53 14.26 10.95
C ALA A 305 8.06 13.89 10.69
N GLU A 306 7.44 14.42 9.63
CA GLU A 306 6.09 14.02 9.20
C GLU A 306 6.05 12.55 8.76
N LEU A 307 6.95 12.14 7.87
CA LEU A 307 7.04 10.76 7.36
C LEU A 307 7.30 9.71 8.45
N THR A 308 7.93 10.13 9.55
CA THR A 308 8.34 9.24 10.65
C THR A 308 7.52 9.45 11.92
N ALA A 309 6.50 10.32 11.93
CA ALA A 309 5.71 10.64 13.12
C ALA A 309 4.93 9.43 13.68
N ARG A 310 4.86 9.30 15.01
CA ARG A 310 3.94 8.33 15.66
C ARG A 310 2.53 8.90 15.63
N GLY A 311 1.53 8.03 15.57
CA GLY A 311 0.13 8.40 15.36
C GLY A 311 -0.13 8.97 13.97
N GLY A 312 0.73 8.67 13.00
CA GLY A 312 0.69 9.17 11.63
C GLY A 312 1.49 8.26 10.70
N LEU A 313 2.09 8.84 9.66
CA LEU A 313 2.78 8.08 8.60
C LEU A 313 3.89 7.15 9.11
N GLY A 314 4.54 7.48 10.22
CA GLY A 314 5.62 6.66 10.77
C GLY A 314 5.18 5.30 11.30
N ASP A 315 3.88 5.09 11.54
CA ASP A 315 3.33 3.84 12.06
C ASP A 315 2.87 2.88 10.95
N PHE A 316 3.01 3.26 9.67
CA PHE A 316 2.71 2.38 8.54
C PHE A 316 3.55 1.10 8.62
N GLY A 317 2.93 -0.04 8.33
CA GLY A 317 3.63 -1.30 8.25
C GLY A 317 4.43 -1.38 6.96
N TRP A 318 5.65 -1.89 7.04
CA TRP A 318 6.50 -2.24 5.91
C TRP A 318 6.70 -3.76 5.90
N LEU A 319 6.28 -4.39 4.81
CA LEU A 319 6.49 -5.80 4.54
C LEU A 319 7.50 -5.95 3.40
N LEU A 320 8.63 -6.60 3.69
CA LEU A 320 9.70 -6.81 2.74
C LEU A 320 9.86 -8.31 2.45
N HIS A 321 9.88 -8.68 1.17
CA HIS A 321 10.23 -10.03 0.71
C HIS A 321 11.43 -9.99 -0.22
N ARG A 322 12.52 -10.65 0.16
CA ARG A 322 13.69 -10.87 -0.71
C ARG A 322 13.50 -12.15 -1.52
N VAL A 323 13.38 -12.02 -2.83
CA VAL A 323 13.18 -13.13 -3.78
C VAL A 323 14.50 -13.38 -4.52
N GLY A 324 14.99 -14.62 -4.56
CA GLY A 324 16.19 -14.98 -5.34
C GLY A 324 17.45 -14.21 -4.91
N THR A 325 18.32 -14.84 -4.10
CA THR A 325 19.66 -14.31 -3.86
C THR A 325 20.53 -14.58 -5.08
N SER A 326 21.46 -13.66 -5.42
CA SER A 326 22.49 -13.89 -6.44
C SER A 326 23.07 -15.30 -6.31
N PRO A 327 23.31 -16.03 -7.42
CA PRO A 327 24.09 -17.25 -7.33
C PRO A 327 25.43 -16.88 -6.70
N GLU A 328 25.77 -17.54 -5.60
CA GLU A 328 27.10 -17.44 -5.01
C GLU A 328 28.11 -17.65 -6.14
N HIS A 329 29.06 -16.74 -6.27
CA HIS A 329 30.15 -16.88 -7.22
C HIS A 329 30.96 -18.11 -6.80
N GLY A 330 30.67 -19.25 -7.42
CA GLY A 330 31.50 -20.45 -7.37
C GLY A 330 32.80 -20.29 -8.15
#